data_AF-G0QV91-F1
#
_entry.id   AF-G0QV91-F1
#
_cell.length_a   1.000
_cell.length_b   1.000
_cell.length_c   1.000
_cell.angle_alpha   90.00
_cell.angle_beta   90.00
_cell.angle_gamma   90.00
#
_symmetry.space_group_name_H-M   'P 1'
#
loop_
_entity.id
_entity.type
_entity.pdbx_description
1 polymer ?
#
loop_
_entity_poly.entity_id
_entity_poly.type
_entity_poly.pdbx_seq_one_letter_code
_entity_poly.pdbx_strand_id
1 'polypeptide(L)'
;MDSRINKHFQFLNILKYRKQKQKLLIFLQLYLLNFQVYPKYNQQTNYYQEFWKTYLMNEMMISKINELSTDNQVLDSKLNELEVILKLQYTKFVQHLKKEYQKLICMKNKKKNRRTSNEIEKSQICPYVECSKLYGSEVSLNLHIKLKHNGGNKTERERLAVIFFIYIYAFKYFNNLAFNMHGLRIRKINTILKFEFSSWIFTSIFFIISVLQIYFIQVFQRII
;
A
#
# COMPACT_ATOMS: atom_id res chain seq x y z
N MET A 1 10.95 -7.16 0.03
CA MET A 1 12.12 -8.05 -0.23
C MET A 1 13.31 -7.16 -0.54
N ASP A 2 14.43 -7.37 0.14
CA ASP A 2 15.60 -6.49 0.08
C ASP A 2 16.22 -6.46 -1.31
N SER A 3 16.37 -5.27 -1.89
CA SER A 3 17.03 -5.05 -3.19
C SER A 3 18.46 -5.62 -3.24
N ARG A 4 19.10 -5.76 -2.08
CA ARG A 4 20.42 -6.38 -1.91
C ARG A 4 20.45 -7.88 -2.17
N ILE A 5 19.40 -8.61 -1.80
CA ILE A 5 19.30 -10.06 -2.02
C ILE A 5 19.20 -10.35 -3.52
N ASN A 6 18.41 -9.54 -4.24
CA ASN A 6 18.24 -9.71 -5.68
C ASN A 6 19.55 -9.43 -6.46
N LYS A 7 20.34 -8.45 -6.03
CA LYS A 7 21.66 -8.17 -6.61
C LYS A 7 22.66 -9.33 -6.41
N HIS A 8 22.67 -9.98 -5.25
CA HIS A 8 23.53 -11.15 -5.03
C HIS A 8 23.15 -12.35 -5.90
N PHE A 9 21.86 -12.61 -6.07
CA PHE A 9 21.39 -13.68 -6.97
C PHE A 9 21.77 -13.42 -8.43
N GLN A 10 21.60 -12.18 -8.90
CA GLN A 10 22.03 -11.79 -10.25
C GLN A 10 23.54 -11.97 -10.43
N PHE A 11 24.35 -11.59 -9.44
CA PHE A 11 25.80 -11.76 -9.48
C PHE A 11 26.21 -13.25 -9.55
N LEU A 12 25.59 -14.12 -8.75
CA LEU A 12 25.84 -15.56 -8.80
C LEU A 12 25.52 -16.18 -10.16
N ASN A 13 24.42 -15.76 -10.79
CA ASN A 13 24.05 -16.23 -12.13
C ASN A 13 25.05 -15.78 -13.20
N ILE A 14 25.56 -14.54 -13.11
CA ILE A 14 26.61 -14.03 -14.01
C ILE A 14 27.89 -14.86 -13.85
N LEU A 15 28.29 -15.18 -12.62
CA LEU A 15 29.48 -16.01 -12.37
C LEU A 15 29.32 -17.43 -12.91
N LYS A 16 28.15 -18.06 -12.72
CA LYS A 16 27.85 -19.40 -13.27
C LYS A 16 27.94 -19.41 -14.81
N TYR A 17 27.37 -18.40 -15.47
CA TYR A 17 27.45 -18.26 -16.92
C TYR A 17 28.90 -18.07 -17.41
N ARG A 18 29.69 -17.23 -16.72
CA ARG A 18 31.12 -17.04 -17.05
C ARG A 18 31.91 -18.36 -16.92
N LYS A 19 31.66 -19.16 -15.87
CA LYS A 19 32.31 -20.48 -15.68
C LYS A 19 31.95 -21.45 -16.82
N GLN A 20 30.68 -21.48 -17.25
CA GLN A 20 30.26 -22.30 -18.40
C GLN A 20 30.89 -21.84 -19.73
N LYS A 21 30.93 -20.53 -19.98
CA LYS A 21 31.53 -19.96 -21.19
C LYS A 21 33.03 -20.26 -21.27
N GLN A 22 33.76 -20.16 -20.16
CA GLN A 22 35.18 -20.53 -20.10
C GLN A 22 35.40 -22.02 -20.41
N LYS A 23 34.58 -22.92 -19.86
CA LYS A 23 34.66 -24.36 -20.19
C LYS A 23 34.48 -24.63 -21.70
N LEU A 24 33.49 -23.98 -22.31
CA LEU A 24 33.23 -24.09 -23.75
C LEU A 24 34.39 -23.55 -24.61
N LEU A 25 34.98 -22.43 -24.21
CA LEU A 25 36.15 -21.86 -24.87
C LEU A 25 37.36 -22.79 -24.81
N ILE A 26 37.64 -23.35 -23.63
CA ILE A 26 38.75 -24.32 -23.46
C ILE A 26 38.49 -25.57 -24.32
N PHE A 27 37.26 -26.09 -24.33
CA PHE A 27 36.90 -27.25 -25.15
C PHE A 27 37.10 -26.99 -26.64
N LEU A 28 36.63 -25.83 -27.14
CA LEU A 28 36.84 -25.42 -28.54
C LEU A 28 38.31 -25.25 -28.87
N GLN A 29 39.09 -24.67 -27.96
CA GLN A 29 40.53 -24.47 -28.16
C GLN A 29 41.29 -25.80 -28.23
N LEU A 30 40.93 -26.77 -27.37
CA LEU A 30 41.46 -28.14 -27.42
C LEU A 30 41.03 -28.88 -28.71
N TYR A 31 39.78 -28.70 -29.13
CA TYR A 31 39.28 -29.27 -30.39
C TYR A 31 40.04 -28.72 -31.61
N LEU A 32 40.31 -27.41 -31.63
CA LEU A 32 41.10 -26.77 -32.70
C LEU A 32 42.58 -27.19 -32.69
N LEU A 33 43.16 -27.42 -31.52
CA LEU A 33 44.53 -27.93 -31.38
C LEU A 33 44.66 -29.38 -31.89
N ASN A 34 43.64 -30.22 -31.71
CA ASN A 34 43.64 -31.59 -32.23
C ASN A 34 43.58 -31.70 -33.76
N PHE A 35 43.29 -30.60 -34.48
CA PHE A 35 43.34 -30.54 -35.94
C PHE A 35 44.69 -30.08 -36.49
N GLN A 36 45.73 -29.96 -35.65
CA GLN A 36 47.07 -29.69 -36.17
C GLN A 36 47.58 -30.89 -36.97
N VAL A 37 47.53 -30.71 -38.29
CA VAL A 37 48.22 -31.52 -39.29
C VAL A 37 49.65 -31.72 -38.83
N TYR A 38 50.07 -32.98 -38.66
CA TYR A 38 51.46 -33.30 -38.36
C TYR A 38 52.39 -32.56 -39.32
N PRO A 39 53.46 -31.91 -38.82
CA PRO A 39 54.37 -31.20 -39.70
C PRO A 39 54.95 -32.16 -40.74
N LYS A 40 55.03 -31.71 -42.01
CA LYS A 40 55.63 -32.51 -43.09
C LYS A 40 57.10 -32.80 -42.76
N TYR A 41 57.56 -34.01 -43.09
CA TYR A 41 58.95 -34.39 -42.88
C TYR A 41 59.92 -33.46 -43.64
N ASN A 42 60.74 -32.75 -42.89
CA ASN A 42 61.91 -32.00 -43.32
C ASN A 42 63.21 -32.72 -42.90
N GLN A 43 64.07 -33.04 -43.85
CA GLN A 43 65.34 -33.75 -43.62
C GLN A 43 66.40 -32.92 -42.86
N GLN A 44 66.29 -31.58 -42.85
CA GLN A 44 67.23 -30.70 -42.16
C GLN A 44 66.94 -30.57 -40.65
N THR A 45 65.82 -31.10 -40.17
CA THR A 45 65.38 -30.96 -38.78
C THR A 45 65.90 -32.12 -37.93
N ASN A 46 66.50 -31.81 -36.79
CA ASN A 46 66.85 -32.81 -35.79
C ASN A 46 65.61 -33.21 -34.97
N TYR A 47 64.87 -34.20 -35.46
CA TYR A 47 63.64 -34.69 -34.82
C TYR A 47 63.84 -35.19 -33.39
N TYR A 48 65.03 -35.70 -33.06
CA TYR A 48 65.31 -36.16 -31.71
C TYR A 48 65.31 -34.99 -30.71
N GLN A 49 65.90 -33.85 -31.09
CA GLN A 49 65.90 -32.64 -30.27
C GLN A 49 64.49 -32.03 -30.13
N GLU A 50 63.75 -31.94 -31.23
CA GLU A 50 62.37 -31.41 -31.21
C GLU A 50 61.41 -32.30 -30.41
N PHE A 51 61.61 -33.63 -30.46
CA PHE A 51 60.89 -34.58 -29.63
C PHE A 51 61.07 -34.26 -28.14
N TRP A 52 62.31 -34.15 -27.66
CA TRP A 52 62.59 -33.88 -26.25
C TRP A 52 62.07 -32.52 -25.79
N LYS A 53 62.19 -31.50 -26.64
CA LYS A 53 61.65 -30.17 -26.37
C LYS A 53 60.13 -30.21 -26.19
N THR A 54 59.42 -30.90 -27.09
CA THR A 54 57.96 -31.07 -27.02
C THR A 54 57.56 -31.88 -25.80
N TYR A 55 58.28 -32.97 -25.52
CA TYR A 55 58.07 -33.79 -24.33
C TYR A 55 58.19 -32.97 -23.04
N LEU A 56 59.27 -32.19 -22.88
CA LEU A 56 59.48 -31.33 -21.72
C LEU A 56 58.35 -30.29 -21.59
N MET A 57 57.94 -29.69 -22.71
CA MET A 57 56.83 -28.73 -22.71
C MET A 57 55.53 -29.37 -22.26
N ASN A 58 55.23 -30.59 -22.71
CA ASN A 58 54.05 -31.34 -22.30
C ASN A 58 54.10 -31.67 -20.80
N GLU A 59 55.24 -32.11 -20.28
CA GLU A 59 55.41 -32.36 -18.83
C GLU A 59 55.16 -31.09 -18.00
N MET A 60 55.70 -29.94 -18.43
CA MET A 60 55.43 -28.66 -17.76
C MET A 60 53.95 -28.27 -17.84
N MET A 61 53.29 -28.46 -18.99
CA MET A 61 51.87 -28.18 -19.15
C MET A 61 51.00 -29.09 -18.27
N ILE A 62 51.31 -30.39 -18.20
CA ILE A 62 50.62 -31.35 -17.33
C ILE A 62 50.77 -30.95 -15.86
N SER A 63 51.98 -30.60 -15.43
CA SER A 63 52.25 -30.09 -14.08
C SER A 63 51.39 -28.86 -13.77
N LYS A 64 51.33 -27.89 -14.70
CA LYS A 64 50.52 -26.69 -14.50
C LYS A 64 49.01 -26.97 -14.49
N ILE A 65 48.54 -27.90 -15.31
CA ILE A 65 47.14 -28.35 -15.30
C ILE A 65 46.79 -28.96 -13.94
N ASN A 66 47.68 -29.76 -13.36
CA ASN A 66 47.47 -30.36 -12.04
C ASN A 66 47.40 -29.30 -10.93
N GLU A 67 48.31 -28.32 -10.93
CA GLU A 67 48.28 -27.19 -9.99
C GLU A 67 46.95 -26.41 -10.09
N LEU A 68 46.55 -26.04 -11.31
CA LEU A 68 45.28 -25.35 -11.54
C LEU A 68 44.06 -26.20 -11.14
N SER A 69 44.13 -27.52 -11.31
CA SER A 69 43.10 -28.45 -10.86
C SER A 69 42.97 -28.42 -9.34
N THR A 70 44.09 -28.46 -8.61
CA THR A 70 44.10 -28.36 -7.15
C THR A 70 43.56 -27.01 -6.65
N ASP A 71 43.95 -25.90 -7.26
CA ASP A 71 43.43 -24.58 -6.90
C ASP A 71 41.91 -24.49 -7.12
N ASN A 72 41.41 -25.05 -8.21
CA ASN A 72 39.97 -25.11 -8.48
C ASN A 72 39.22 -25.91 -7.41
N GLN A 73 39.77 -27.02 -6.94
CA GLN A 73 39.17 -27.80 -5.85
C GLN A 73 39.10 -27.01 -4.53
N VAL A 74 40.17 -26.28 -4.20
CA VAL A 74 40.20 -25.40 -3.02
C VAL A 74 39.17 -24.28 -3.15
N LEU A 75 39.05 -23.66 -4.32
CA LEU A 75 38.07 -22.60 -4.57
C LEU A 75 36.63 -23.12 -4.49
N ASP A 76 36.35 -24.29 -5.07
CA ASP A 76 35.01 -24.90 -5.01
C ASP A 76 34.65 -25.26 -3.55
N SER A 77 35.63 -25.69 -2.74
CA SER A 77 35.43 -25.93 -1.29
C SER A 77 35.06 -24.65 -0.53
N LYS A 78 35.77 -23.54 -0.79
CA LYS A 78 35.47 -22.22 -0.20
C LYS A 78 34.10 -21.69 -0.62
N LEU A 79 33.70 -21.91 -1.88
CA LEU A 79 32.38 -21.53 -2.37
C LEU A 79 31.27 -22.27 -1.62
N ASN A 80 31.44 -23.58 -1.41
CA ASN A 80 30.48 -24.38 -0.64
C ASN A 80 30.37 -23.90 0.81
N GLU A 81 31.49 -23.57 1.45
CA GLU A 81 31.50 -23.03 2.82
C GLU A 81 30.72 -21.71 2.92
N LEU A 82 30.97 -20.77 1.99
CA LEU A 82 30.25 -19.49 1.94
C LEU A 82 28.75 -19.67 1.71
N GLU A 83 28.35 -20.62 0.86
CA GLU A 83 26.95 -20.93 0.61
C GLU A 83 26.24 -21.43 1.88
N VAL A 84 26.90 -22.30 2.65
CA VAL A 84 26.39 -22.79 3.95
C VAL A 84 26.23 -21.63 4.94
N ILE A 85 27.23 -20.75 5.06
CA ILE A 85 27.18 -19.60 5.96
C ILE A 85 26.01 -18.67 5.61
N LEU A 86 25.84 -18.35 4.33
CA LEU A 86 24.73 -17.51 3.83
C LEU A 86 23.37 -18.12 4.18
N LYS A 87 23.22 -19.43 3.98
CA LYS A 87 21.98 -20.17 4.29
C LYS A 87 21.68 -20.13 5.80
N LEU A 88 22.69 -20.29 6.65
CA LEU A 88 22.55 -20.20 8.10
C LEU A 88 22.17 -18.79 8.56
N GLN A 89 22.78 -17.75 8.00
CA GLN A 89 22.43 -16.37 8.32
C GLN A 89 20.98 -16.05 7.92
N TYR A 90 20.57 -16.48 6.72
CA TYR A 90 19.21 -16.29 6.24
C TYR A 90 18.17 -16.98 7.14
N THR A 91 18.42 -18.22 7.54
CA THR A 91 17.49 -18.97 8.42
C THR A 91 17.37 -18.32 9.80
N LYS A 92 18.48 -17.86 10.40
CA LYS A 92 18.46 -17.10 11.66
C LYS A 92 17.64 -15.81 11.55
N PHE A 93 17.83 -15.06 10.47
CA PHE A 93 17.09 -13.83 10.22
C PHE A 93 15.57 -14.09 10.09
N VAL A 94 15.17 -15.09 9.32
CA VAL A 94 13.76 -15.47 9.16
C VAL A 94 13.13 -15.92 10.48
N GLN A 95 13.86 -16.68 11.30
CA GLN A 95 13.39 -17.10 12.63
C GLN A 95 13.18 -15.90 13.56
N HIS A 96 14.10 -14.94 13.56
CA HIS A 96 13.98 -13.71 14.33
C HIS A 96 12.73 -12.91 13.93
N LEU A 97 12.51 -12.71 12.63
CA LEU A 97 11.31 -12.01 12.13
C LEU A 97 10.01 -12.71 12.54
N LYS A 98 9.95 -14.05 12.49
CA LYS A 98 8.79 -14.81 12.95
C LYS A 98 8.51 -14.57 14.44
N LYS A 99 9.55 -14.54 15.27
CA LYS A 99 9.43 -14.29 16.71
C LYS A 99 8.90 -12.88 17.00
N GLU A 100 9.40 -11.87 16.31
CA GLU A 100 8.92 -10.48 16.45
C GLU A 100 7.45 -10.35 15.99
N TYR A 101 7.09 -10.98 14.87
CA TYR A 101 5.71 -11.02 14.40
C TYR A 101 4.76 -11.66 15.42
N GLN A 102 5.16 -12.78 16.03
CA GLN A 102 4.37 -13.42 17.09
C GLN A 102 4.20 -12.52 18.31
N LYS A 103 5.25 -11.81 18.76
CA LYS A 103 5.15 -10.84 19.86
C LYS A 103 4.12 -9.75 19.57
N LEU A 104 4.12 -9.20 18.35
CA LEU A 104 3.17 -8.17 17.93
C LEU A 104 1.72 -8.69 17.97
N ILE A 105 1.48 -9.92 17.51
CA ILE A 105 0.16 -10.56 17.62
C ILE A 105 -0.25 -10.72 19.09
N CYS A 106 0.64 -11.23 19.94
CA CYS A 106 0.37 -11.38 21.36
C CYS A 106 0.03 -10.03 22.02
N MET A 107 0.75 -8.96 21.69
CA MET A 107 0.47 -7.61 22.20
C MET A 107 -0.87 -7.08 21.72
N LYS A 108 -1.24 -7.30 20.46
CA LYS A 108 -2.56 -6.90 19.93
C LYS A 108 -3.71 -7.63 20.62
N ASN A 109 -3.50 -8.90 20.96
CA ASN A 109 -4.49 -9.76 21.60
C ASN A 109 -4.53 -9.62 23.14
N LYS A 110 -3.65 -8.81 23.74
CA LYS A 110 -3.77 -8.49 25.17
C LYS A 110 -5.06 -7.73 25.39
N LYS A 111 -6.00 -8.40 26.07
CA LYS A 111 -7.29 -7.84 26.47
C LYS A 111 -7.00 -6.58 27.29
N LYS A 112 -7.33 -5.41 26.75
CA LYS A 112 -7.20 -4.15 27.49
C LYS A 112 -8.07 -4.28 28.74
N ASN A 113 -7.51 -3.98 29.91
CA ASN A 113 -8.27 -3.99 31.15
C ASN A 113 -9.42 -2.98 31.00
N ARG A 114 -10.66 -3.45 31.09
CA ARG A 114 -11.84 -2.60 30.95
C ARG A 114 -12.09 -1.98 32.32
N ARG A 115 -12.12 -0.64 32.39
CA ARG A 115 -12.63 0.06 33.58
C ARG A 115 -14.04 -0.42 33.90
N THR A 116 -14.37 -0.57 35.16
CA THR A 116 -15.72 -0.94 35.59
C THR A 116 -16.69 0.23 35.33
N SER A 117 -18.00 -0.04 35.20
CA SER A 117 -18.98 1.03 34.90
C SER A 117 -19.05 2.13 35.96
N ASN A 118 -18.54 1.87 37.17
CA ASN A 118 -18.55 2.82 38.27
C ASN A 118 -17.33 3.75 38.24
N GLU A 119 -16.24 3.34 37.58
CA GLU A 119 -15.00 4.12 37.41
C GLU A 119 -15.05 5.12 36.25
N ILE A 120 -16.09 5.05 35.41
CA ILE A 120 -16.22 5.93 34.24
C ILE A 120 -17.11 7.12 34.62
N GLU A 121 -16.54 8.31 34.59
CA GLU A 121 -17.28 9.56 34.78
C GLU A 121 -18.39 9.71 33.74
N LYS A 122 -19.64 9.83 34.20
CA LYS A 122 -20.83 9.91 33.33
C LYS A 122 -21.23 11.36 33.13
N SER A 123 -20.66 12.01 32.12
CA SER A 123 -20.92 13.43 31.83
C SER A 123 -21.96 13.68 30.74
N GLN A 124 -22.35 12.65 29.98
CA GLN A 124 -23.19 12.80 28.78
C GLN A 124 -24.63 12.40 29.07
N ILE A 125 -25.56 13.36 29.02
CA ILE A 125 -27.01 13.12 29.23
C ILE A 125 -27.67 12.86 27.88
N CYS A 126 -28.62 11.93 27.82
CA CYS A 126 -29.44 11.75 26.63
C CYS A 126 -30.34 12.99 26.41
N PRO A 127 -30.43 13.53 25.17
CA PRO A 127 -31.17 14.77 24.89
C PRO A 127 -32.69 14.59 24.79
N TYR A 128 -33.19 13.35 24.75
CA TYR A 128 -34.62 13.06 24.65
C TYR A 128 -35.29 13.37 25.99
N VAL A 129 -36.36 14.16 25.98
CA VAL A 129 -37.02 14.68 27.20
C VAL A 129 -37.47 13.56 28.13
N GLU A 130 -37.93 12.44 27.56
CA GLU A 130 -38.38 11.26 28.32
C GLU A 130 -37.23 10.35 28.79
N CYS A 131 -35.99 10.60 28.34
CA CYS A 131 -34.82 9.79 28.67
C CYS A 131 -33.71 10.63 29.31
N SER A 132 -33.69 10.67 30.64
CA SER A 132 -32.68 11.40 31.43
C SER A 132 -31.44 10.56 31.80
N LYS A 133 -31.09 9.56 30.99
CA LYS A 133 -29.99 8.62 31.30
C LYS A 133 -28.60 9.25 31.05
N LEU A 134 -27.68 8.97 31.96
CA LEU A 134 -26.29 9.42 31.94
C LEU A 134 -25.34 8.34 31.41
N TYR A 135 -24.43 8.74 30.52
CA TYR A 135 -23.45 7.88 29.86
C TYR A 135 -22.04 8.42 30.03
N GLY A 136 -21.08 7.49 30.13
CA GLY A 136 -19.65 7.81 30.32
C GLY A 136 -18.86 8.09 29.04
N SER A 137 -19.48 7.90 27.87
CA SER A 137 -18.87 8.21 26.59
C SER A 137 -19.94 8.56 25.55
N GLU A 138 -19.55 9.36 24.57
CA GLU A 138 -20.40 9.70 23.43
C GLU A 138 -20.78 8.44 22.62
N VAL A 139 -19.89 7.44 22.53
CA VAL A 139 -20.15 6.18 21.83
C VAL A 139 -21.29 5.40 22.48
N SER A 140 -21.27 5.26 23.81
CA SER A 140 -22.36 4.62 24.54
C SER A 140 -23.68 5.38 24.44
N LEU A 141 -23.62 6.72 24.46
CA LEU A 141 -24.80 7.56 24.26
C LEU A 141 -25.39 7.39 22.86
N ASN A 142 -24.55 7.43 21.82
CA ASN A 142 -24.98 7.26 20.43
C ASN A 142 -25.60 5.88 20.19
N LEU A 143 -25.01 4.82 20.76
CA LEU A 143 -25.58 3.47 20.71
C LEU A 143 -26.94 3.42 21.40
N HIS A 144 -27.07 4.05 22.56
CA HIS A 144 -28.34 4.14 23.27
C HIS A 144 -29.41 4.83 22.42
N ILE A 145 -29.11 5.99 21.82
CA ILE A 145 -30.05 6.72 20.96
C ILE A 145 -30.47 5.86 19.77
N LYS A 146 -29.54 5.15 19.14
CA LYS A 146 -29.84 4.24 18.03
C LYS A 146 -30.80 3.12 18.42
N LEU A 147 -30.61 2.53 19.61
CA LEU A 147 -31.38 1.36 20.06
C LEU A 147 -32.69 1.70 20.77
N LYS A 148 -32.78 2.86 21.45
CA LYS A 148 -33.93 3.24 22.28
C LYS A 148 -34.77 4.37 21.70
N HIS A 149 -34.21 5.15 20.79
CA HIS A 149 -34.88 6.30 20.18
C HIS A 149 -34.90 6.24 18.65
N ASN A 150 -34.53 5.10 18.05
CA ASN A 150 -34.50 4.90 16.59
C ASN A 150 -33.74 5.98 15.81
N GLY A 151 -32.77 6.66 16.43
CA GLY A 151 -32.08 7.82 15.85
C GLY A 151 -31.11 7.53 14.69
N GLY A 152 -31.23 6.38 14.01
CA GLY A 152 -30.44 6.05 12.83
C GLY A 152 -28.92 5.96 13.07
N ASN A 153 -28.13 6.09 11.99
CA ASN A 153 -26.68 6.03 12.08
C ASN A 153 -26.06 7.43 12.34
N LYS A 154 -24.95 7.52 13.09
CA LYS A 154 -24.31 8.81 13.43
C LYS A 154 -24.02 9.66 12.19
N THR A 155 -23.43 9.04 11.17
CA THR A 155 -23.07 9.70 9.91
C THR A 155 -24.29 10.26 9.17
N GLU A 156 -25.45 9.61 9.27
CA GLU A 156 -26.68 10.10 8.64
C GLU A 156 -27.22 11.33 9.37
N ARG A 157 -27.22 11.30 10.71
CA ARG A 157 -27.62 12.46 11.53
C ARG A 157 -26.74 13.67 11.27
N GLU A 158 -25.43 13.50 11.18
CA GLU A 158 -24.49 14.59 10.88
C GLU A 158 -24.74 15.17 9.49
N ARG A 159 -24.98 14.33 8.48
CA ARG A 159 -25.33 14.78 7.13
C ARG A 159 -26.64 15.57 7.11
N LEU A 160 -27.68 15.06 7.77
CA LEU A 160 -28.97 15.74 7.86
C LEU A 160 -28.85 17.07 8.59
N ALA A 161 -28.06 17.15 9.66
CA ALA A 161 -27.81 18.39 10.38
C ALA A 161 -27.12 19.42 9.48
N VAL A 162 -26.08 19.05 8.73
CA VAL A 162 -25.40 19.95 7.79
C VAL A 162 -26.36 20.46 6.72
N ILE A 163 -27.14 19.56 6.12
CA ILE A 163 -28.16 19.93 5.13
C ILE A 163 -29.16 20.92 5.74
N PHE A 164 -29.67 20.64 6.93
CA PHE A 164 -30.61 21.50 7.64
C PHE A 164 -30.03 22.89 7.92
N PHE A 165 -28.78 22.98 8.38
CA PHE A 165 -28.10 24.26 8.57
C PHE A 165 -28.01 25.04 7.27
N ILE A 166 -27.60 24.41 6.16
CA ILE A 166 -27.53 25.06 4.85
C ILE A 166 -28.91 25.59 4.43
N TYR A 167 -29.97 24.81 4.60
CA TYR A 167 -31.34 25.26 4.30
C TYR A 167 -31.75 26.48 5.13
N ILE A 168 -31.46 26.50 6.44
CA ILE A 168 -31.75 27.66 7.31
C ILE A 168 -31.00 28.90 6.82
N TYR A 169 -29.71 28.78 6.48
CA TYR A 169 -28.91 29.90 6.00
C TYR A 169 -29.41 30.41 4.64
N ALA A 170 -29.75 29.52 3.72
CA ALA A 170 -30.31 29.89 2.42
C ALA A 170 -31.66 30.60 2.58
N PHE A 171 -32.54 30.10 3.46
CA PHE A 171 -33.82 30.73 3.77
C PHE A 171 -33.63 32.13 4.37
N LYS A 172 -32.70 32.29 5.32
CA LYS A 172 -32.38 33.60 5.91
C LYS A 172 -31.85 34.59 4.85
N TYR A 173 -30.98 34.13 3.95
CA TYR A 173 -30.45 34.96 2.87
C TYR A 173 -31.55 35.41 1.89
N PHE A 174 -32.44 34.49 1.49
CA PHE A 174 -33.55 34.79 0.59
C PHE A 174 -34.52 35.82 1.18
N ASN A 175 -34.86 35.69 2.47
CA ASN A 175 -35.71 36.67 3.16
C ASN A 175 -35.06 38.06 3.22
N ASN A 176 -33.75 38.14 3.46
CA ASN A 176 -33.02 39.42 3.44
C ASN A 176 -32.97 40.04 2.04
N LEU A 177 -32.84 39.23 0.98
CA LEU A 177 -32.85 39.72 -0.40
C LEU A 177 -34.24 40.25 -0.82
N ALA A 178 -35.31 39.56 -0.43
CA ALA A 178 -36.69 39.97 -0.67
C ALA A 178 -37.01 41.31 0.03
N PHE A 179 -36.49 41.52 1.25
CA PHE A 179 -36.63 42.78 1.98
C PHE A 179 -35.91 43.94 1.28
N ASN A 180 -34.70 43.71 0.75
CA ASN A 180 -33.94 44.74 0.02
C ASN A 180 -34.55 45.09 -1.35
N MET A 181 -35.20 44.15 -2.03
CA MET A 181 -35.92 44.40 -3.29
C MET A 181 -37.20 45.23 -3.09
N HIS A 182 -37.85 45.14 -1.92
CA HIS A 182 -38.97 46.02 -1.56
C HIS A 182 -38.52 47.46 -1.28
N GLY A 183 -37.28 47.68 -0.84
CA GLY A 183 -36.71 49.01 -0.63
C GLY A 183 -36.37 49.78 -1.92
N LEU A 184 -36.13 49.08 -3.04
CA LEU A 184 -35.80 49.69 -4.33
C LEU A 184 -37.01 49.91 -5.26
N ARG A 185 -38.23 49.57 -4.81
CA ARG A 185 -39.47 49.68 -5.60
C ARG A 185 -40.43 50.79 -5.12
N ILE A 186 -39.89 51.92 -4.64
CA ILE A 186 -40.67 53.15 -4.37
C ILE A 186 -40.28 54.32 -5.29
N ARG A 187 -39.27 54.20 -6.16
CA ARG A 187 -38.99 55.22 -7.18
C ARG A 187 -38.90 54.60 -8.57
N LYS A 188 -39.91 54.92 -9.39
CA LYS A 188 -40.15 54.50 -10.78
C LYS A 188 -40.74 53.10 -10.93
N ILE A 189 -42.07 53.04 -10.92
CA ILE A 189 -42.92 52.50 -12.01
C ILE A 189 -44.32 53.04 -11.71
N ASN A 190 -44.57 54.27 -12.17
CA ASN A 190 -45.88 54.59 -12.72
C ASN A 190 -45.70 54.41 -14.23
N THR A 191 -46.71 53.84 -14.88
CA THR A 191 -46.85 53.54 -16.32
C THR A 191 -46.20 52.23 -16.85
N ILE A 192 -47.13 51.36 -17.29
CA ILE A 192 -47.04 50.35 -18.36
C ILE A 192 -46.43 48.99 -17.98
N LEU A 193 -47.29 48.16 -17.37
CA LEU A 193 -47.70 46.81 -17.82
C LEU A 193 -48.27 46.05 -16.61
N LYS A 194 -49.61 45.90 -16.59
CA LYS A 194 -50.30 44.92 -15.74
C LYS A 194 -49.87 43.54 -16.24
N PHE A 195 -48.82 42.99 -15.62
CA PHE A 195 -48.31 41.67 -15.89
C PHE A 195 -48.97 40.71 -14.90
N GLU A 196 -50.04 40.03 -15.31
CA GLU A 196 -50.82 39.05 -14.51
C GLU A 196 -50.06 37.75 -14.18
N PHE A 197 -48.73 37.75 -14.27
CA PHE A 197 -47.90 36.56 -14.04
C PHE A 197 -47.44 36.41 -12.57
N SER A 198 -47.71 37.39 -11.70
CA SER A 198 -47.21 37.33 -10.32
C SER A 198 -48.07 36.48 -9.37
N SER A 199 -49.38 36.38 -9.59
CA SER A 199 -50.26 35.66 -8.66
C SER A 199 -50.03 34.15 -8.68
N TRP A 200 -49.88 33.55 -9.87
CA TRP A 200 -49.65 32.10 -10.02
C TRP A 200 -48.27 31.63 -9.51
N ILE A 201 -47.23 32.45 -9.68
CA ILE A 201 -45.90 32.11 -9.17
C ILE A 201 -45.90 32.20 -7.64
N PHE A 202 -46.54 33.23 -7.07
CA PHE A 202 -46.64 33.36 -5.61
C PHE A 202 -47.46 32.24 -4.97
N THR A 203 -48.61 31.86 -5.56
CA THR A 203 -49.42 30.76 -5.01
C THR A 203 -48.72 29.41 -5.17
N SER A 204 -48.00 29.18 -6.26
CA SER A 204 -47.23 27.95 -6.48
C SER A 204 -46.04 27.85 -5.53
N ILE A 205 -45.30 28.94 -5.30
CA ILE A 205 -44.20 28.97 -4.33
C ILE A 205 -44.74 28.78 -2.90
N PHE A 206 -45.85 29.43 -2.55
CA PHE A 206 -46.46 29.28 -1.23
C PHE A 206 -46.96 27.86 -0.98
N PHE A 207 -47.52 27.21 -2.01
CA PHE A 207 -47.94 25.81 -1.95
C PHE A 207 -46.74 24.84 -1.83
N ILE A 208 -45.65 25.09 -2.55
CA ILE A 208 -44.42 24.27 -2.42
C ILE A 208 -43.81 24.44 -1.02
N ILE A 209 -43.78 25.66 -0.49
CA ILE A 209 -43.28 25.92 0.86
C ILE A 209 -44.15 25.23 1.91
N SER A 210 -45.48 25.28 1.80
CA SER A 210 -46.37 24.65 2.77
C SER A 210 -46.28 23.12 2.75
N VAL A 211 -46.18 22.51 1.57
CA VAL A 211 -45.97 21.06 1.41
C VAL A 211 -44.62 20.64 1.99
N LEU A 212 -43.56 21.40 1.72
CA LEU A 212 -42.24 21.15 2.30
C LEU A 212 -42.24 21.29 3.81
N GLN A 213 -42.99 22.25 4.36
CA GLN A 213 -43.09 22.49 5.80
C GLN A 213 -43.81 21.34 6.53
N ILE A 214 -44.87 20.77 5.92
CA ILE A 214 -45.55 19.58 6.44
C ILE A 214 -44.62 18.36 6.42
N TYR A 215 -43.90 18.14 5.31
CA TYR A 215 -42.94 17.05 5.20
C TYR A 215 -41.80 17.22 6.22
N PHE A 216 -41.38 18.47 6.46
CA PHE A 216 -40.36 18.79 7.46
C PHE A 216 -40.83 18.46 8.88
N ILE A 217 -42.06 18.80 9.25
CA ILE A 217 -42.60 18.49 10.59
C ILE A 217 -42.66 16.97 10.81
N GLN A 218 -43.08 16.21 9.79
CA GLN A 218 -43.14 14.74 9.85
C GLN A 218 -41.75 14.09 9.95
N VAL A 219 -40.75 14.63 9.25
CA VAL A 219 -39.36 14.14 9.34
C VAL A 219 -38.72 14.56 10.66
N PHE A 220 -39.01 15.76 11.16
CA PHE A 220 -38.48 16.27 12.42
C PHE A 220 -39.03 15.51 13.63
N GLN A 221 -40.32 15.11 13.60
CA GLN A 221 -40.91 14.18 14.58
C GLN A 221 -40.32 12.76 14.55
N ARG A 222 -39.54 12.42 13.52
CA ARG A 222 -38.79 11.15 13.47
C ARG A 222 -37.32 11.30 13.88
N ILE A 223 -36.81 12.53 13.98
CA ILE A 223 -35.42 12.85 14.32
C ILE A 223 -35.29 13.25 15.80
N ILE A 224 -36.29 13.95 16.35
CA ILE A 224 -36.51 14.16 17.79
C ILE A 224 -37.26 12.97 18.39
#